data_AF-A0A096MH58-F1
#
_entry.id   AF-A0A096MH58-F1
#
_cell.length_a   1.000
_cell.length_b   1.000
_cell.length_c   1.000
_cell.angle_alpha   90.00
_cell.angle_beta   90.00
_cell.angle_gamma   90.00
#
_symmetry.space_group_name_H-M   'P 1'
#
loop_
_entity.id
_entity.type
_entity.pdbx_description
1 polymer ?
#
loop_
_entity_poly.entity_id
_entity_poly.type
_entity_poly.pdbx_seq_one_letter_code
_entity_poly.pdbx_strand_id
1 'polypeptide(L)'
;LLLQLLLLTSLVSAAHHWGGTMNYAYKGRNPDGSYQISLRGKDTYDTCAYYHYWSCYTGNCGSATSRKLINIDSSTNTPSYESQWCQTETVETWRVPSDKPFLLRNIRASSCCWITTRNSVSNWRLESLVDLGTRSDTGEPNRSPDIAVLPFVRIPQNCPRTYKLAASDADGDRVVCRYGNLPGVECDRCFLPSGFHLDPDSCTLRYQYTTANTYIFGLELVVEDHPRNTIDLFYSDGSSTRKYPLPANP
;
A
#
# COMPACT_ATOMS: atom_id res chain seq x y z
N LEU A 1 -36.27 18.20 43.02
CA LEU A 1 -35.39 17.05 42.74
C LEU A 1 -35.27 16.95 41.22
N LEU A 2 -34.24 17.53 40.59
CA LEU A 2 -34.03 17.45 39.14
C LEU A 2 -32.76 16.65 38.88
N LEU A 3 -32.94 15.54 38.18
CA LEU A 3 -31.93 14.57 37.81
C LEU A 3 -31.06 15.16 36.68
N GLN A 4 -29.83 15.58 36.98
CA GLN A 4 -28.87 15.94 35.94
C GLN A 4 -28.16 14.66 35.46
N LEU A 5 -28.59 14.19 34.30
CA LEU A 5 -27.98 13.09 33.57
C LEU A 5 -26.65 13.60 32.96
N LEU A 6 -25.52 13.28 33.60
CA LEU A 6 -24.19 13.47 33.04
C LEU A 6 -23.99 12.48 31.89
N LEU A 7 -24.27 12.90 30.65
CA LEU A 7 -23.82 12.18 29.45
C LEU A 7 -22.29 12.32 29.36
N LEU A 8 -21.58 11.32 29.87
CA LEU A 8 -20.19 11.06 29.50
C LEU A 8 -20.19 10.49 28.08
N THR A 9 -20.16 11.36 27.07
CA THR A 9 -19.83 10.93 25.71
C THR A 9 -18.34 10.62 25.69
N SER A 10 -17.98 9.34 25.78
CA SER A 10 -16.65 8.90 25.41
C SER A 10 -16.47 9.15 23.91
N LEU A 11 -15.72 10.20 23.57
CA LEU A 11 -15.14 10.34 22.24
C LEU A 11 -14.07 9.26 22.10
N VAL A 12 -14.47 8.03 21.80
CA VAL A 12 -13.53 7.01 21.31
C VAL A 12 -13.15 7.45 19.90
N SER A 13 -12.02 8.16 19.79
CA SER A 13 -11.38 8.37 18.49
C SER A 13 -10.86 7.01 18.05
N ALA A 14 -11.57 6.34 17.14
CA ALA A 14 -11.18 5.05 16.57
C ALA A 14 -10.10 5.20 15.48
N ALA A 15 -9.40 6.34 15.42
CA ALA A 15 -8.44 6.67 14.39
C ALA A 15 -7.07 6.13 14.81
N HIS A 16 -6.51 5.18 14.06
CA HIS A 16 -5.28 4.47 14.48
C HIS A 16 -4.29 4.21 13.34
N HIS A 17 -4.70 4.30 12.06
CA HIS A 17 -3.83 3.97 10.93
C HIS A 17 -3.15 5.20 10.32
N TRP A 18 -1.85 5.08 10.04
CA TRP A 18 -1.01 6.18 9.55
C TRP A 18 -0.59 6.00 8.09
N GLY A 19 -0.48 4.76 7.62
CA GLY A 19 0.02 4.43 6.30
C GLY A 19 0.47 2.98 6.18
N GLY A 20 0.77 2.54 4.97
CA GLY A 20 1.39 1.24 4.74
C GLY A 20 1.57 0.91 3.27
N THR A 21 2.31 -0.17 3.04
CA THR A 21 2.67 -0.69 1.71
C THR A 21 2.57 -2.21 1.72
N MET A 22 2.43 -2.80 0.53
CA MET A 22 2.43 -4.25 0.35
C MET A 22 3.31 -4.59 -0.85
N ASN A 23 4.05 -5.67 -0.71
CA ASN A 23 4.75 -6.32 -1.80
C ASN A 23 4.57 -7.85 -1.68
N TYR A 24 4.60 -8.57 -2.79
CA TYR A 24 4.62 -10.04 -2.80
C TYR A 24 5.85 -10.57 -3.53
N ALA A 25 6.22 -11.81 -3.22
CA ALA A 25 7.28 -12.52 -3.91
C ALA A 25 6.89 -13.98 -4.11
N TYR A 26 7.04 -14.50 -5.32
CA TYR A 26 6.91 -15.92 -5.60
C TYR A 26 8.01 -16.73 -4.87
N LYS A 27 7.64 -17.90 -4.32
CA LYS A 27 8.52 -18.76 -3.53
C LYS A 27 8.60 -20.21 -4.02
N GLY A 28 7.97 -20.52 -5.16
CA GLY A 28 7.95 -21.86 -5.73
C GLY A 28 6.57 -22.50 -5.67
N ARG A 29 6.52 -23.80 -5.95
CA ARG A 29 5.30 -24.60 -5.90
C ARG A 29 5.31 -25.55 -4.72
N ASN A 30 4.14 -25.79 -4.16
CA ASN A 30 3.90 -26.87 -3.21
C ASN A 30 3.83 -28.23 -3.95
N PRO A 31 3.98 -29.37 -3.25
CA PRO A 31 3.91 -30.70 -3.85
C PRO A 31 2.59 -31.01 -4.60
N ASP A 32 1.50 -30.34 -4.23
CA ASP A 32 0.19 -30.45 -4.88
C ASP A 32 0.00 -29.53 -6.09
N GLY A 33 1.07 -28.84 -6.53
CA GLY A 33 1.06 -27.96 -7.69
C GLY A 33 0.59 -26.53 -7.42
N SER A 34 0.07 -26.22 -6.22
CA SER A 34 -0.29 -24.85 -5.84
C SER A 34 0.94 -23.95 -5.70
N TYR A 35 0.75 -22.65 -5.89
CA TYR A 35 1.81 -21.65 -5.83
C TYR A 35 2.01 -21.20 -4.38
N GLN A 36 3.27 -21.03 -4.00
CA GLN A 36 3.64 -20.41 -2.74
C GLN A 36 4.10 -18.98 -3.00
N ILE A 37 3.53 -18.02 -2.29
CA ILE A 37 3.98 -16.62 -2.31
C ILE A 37 4.28 -16.16 -0.89
N SER A 38 5.21 -15.22 -0.76
CA SER A 38 5.46 -14.48 0.46
C SER A 38 4.89 -13.08 0.31
N LEU A 39 4.00 -12.71 1.21
CA LEU A 39 3.44 -11.37 1.31
C LEU A 39 4.19 -10.60 2.38
N ARG A 40 4.61 -9.37 2.07
CA ARG A 40 5.30 -8.46 2.99
C ARG A 40 4.53 -7.14 3.06
N GLY A 41 3.75 -6.97 4.12
CA GLY A 41 3.08 -5.71 4.43
C GLY A 41 3.90 -4.92 5.43
N LYS A 42 4.10 -3.62 5.17
CA LYS A 42 4.61 -2.68 6.17
C LYS A 42 3.48 -1.72 6.51
N ASP A 43 3.25 -1.49 7.78
CA ASP A 43 2.16 -0.63 8.22
C ASP A 43 2.56 0.18 9.45
N THR A 44 1.87 1.31 9.64
CA THR A 44 2.06 2.15 10.81
C THR A 44 0.73 2.44 11.46
N TYR A 45 0.68 2.19 12.76
CA TYR A 45 -0.48 2.38 13.61
C TYR A 45 -0.13 3.19 14.86
N ASP A 46 -1.13 3.63 15.62
CA ASP A 46 -1.00 4.24 16.95
C ASP A 46 -0.66 3.24 18.07
N THR A 47 -0.49 1.96 17.74
CA THR A 47 -0.08 0.89 18.66
C THR A 47 0.55 -0.26 17.88
N CYS A 48 1.36 -1.07 18.57
CA CYS A 48 2.01 -2.25 18.00
C CYS A 48 1.12 -3.50 17.99
N ALA A 49 -0.14 -3.38 18.46
CA ALA A 49 -1.09 -4.48 18.46
C ALA A 49 -1.83 -4.66 17.12
N TYR A 50 -1.79 -3.63 16.26
CA TYR A 50 -2.43 -3.66 14.95
C TYR A 50 -1.43 -3.97 13.84
N TYR A 51 -1.95 -4.56 12.78
CA TYR A 51 -1.23 -4.90 11.57
C TYR A 51 -2.22 -5.09 10.42
N HIS A 52 -1.70 -5.01 9.20
CA HIS A 52 -2.48 -5.23 7.99
C HIS A 52 -3.01 -6.67 7.88
N TYR A 53 -4.31 -6.80 7.60
CA TYR A 53 -4.93 -8.11 7.38
C TYR A 53 -5.52 -8.18 5.97
N TRP A 54 -4.99 -9.10 5.17
CA TRP A 54 -5.32 -9.24 3.77
C TRP A 54 -6.44 -10.24 3.55
N SER A 55 -7.38 -9.86 2.69
CA SER A 55 -8.48 -10.70 2.25
C SER A 55 -8.49 -10.78 0.72
N CYS A 56 -9.14 -11.82 0.21
CA CYS A 56 -9.37 -11.94 -1.22
C CYS A 56 -10.51 -11.01 -1.62
N TYR A 57 -10.22 -10.02 -2.48
CA TYR A 57 -11.24 -9.12 -3.01
C TYR A 57 -11.87 -9.67 -4.29
N THR A 58 -11.03 -10.12 -5.23
CA THR A 58 -11.46 -10.73 -6.50
C THR A 58 -10.51 -11.84 -6.93
N GLY A 59 -11.03 -12.81 -7.67
CA GLY A 59 -10.27 -13.96 -8.17
C GLY A 59 -10.19 -15.09 -7.14
N ASN A 60 -9.11 -15.87 -7.18
CA ASN A 60 -8.90 -16.99 -6.27
C ASN A 60 -7.55 -16.86 -5.55
N CYS A 61 -7.56 -16.09 -4.45
CA CYS A 61 -6.34 -15.69 -3.75
C CYS A 61 -5.75 -16.79 -2.85
N GLY A 62 -6.47 -17.89 -2.64
CA GLY A 62 -6.09 -18.90 -1.65
C GLY A 62 -6.08 -18.36 -0.23
N SER A 63 -5.10 -18.77 0.59
CA SER A 63 -5.05 -18.42 2.02
C SER A 63 -3.64 -18.34 2.57
N ALA A 64 -3.44 -17.47 3.57
CA ALA A 64 -2.24 -17.47 4.40
C ALA A 64 -2.11 -18.79 5.18
N THR A 65 -0.94 -19.42 5.10
CA THR A 65 -0.59 -20.64 5.84
C THR A 65 0.29 -20.35 7.06
N SER A 66 1.02 -19.24 7.04
CA SER A 66 1.77 -18.74 8.18
C SER A 66 1.81 -17.22 8.20
N ARG A 67 2.04 -16.65 9.38
CA ARG A 67 2.19 -15.22 9.60
C ARG A 67 3.25 -14.97 10.64
N LYS A 68 4.12 -14.02 10.38
CA LYS A 68 5.08 -13.47 11.33
C LYS A 68 4.93 -11.95 11.37
N LEU A 69 4.66 -11.42 12.55
CA LEU A 69 4.65 -9.98 12.81
C LEU A 69 5.99 -9.58 13.41
N ILE A 70 6.55 -8.47 12.92
CA ILE A 70 7.82 -7.91 13.37
C ILE A 70 7.58 -6.43 13.71
N ASN A 71 7.95 -6.02 14.91
CA ASN A 71 8.03 -4.61 15.26
C ASN A 71 9.29 -4.01 14.61
N ILE A 72 9.14 -3.01 13.76
CA ILE A 72 10.28 -2.30 13.15
C ILE A 72 10.73 -1.19 14.08
N ASP A 73 9.81 -0.32 14.49
CA ASP A 73 10.10 0.84 15.32
C ASP A 73 8.82 1.36 15.99
N SER A 74 8.96 2.15 17.05
CA SER A 74 7.85 2.86 17.69
C SER A 74 8.33 4.10 18.44
N SER A 75 7.48 5.11 18.56
CA SER A 75 7.81 6.32 19.31
C SER A 75 6.56 7.05 19.81
N THR A 76 6.68 7.71 20.95
CA THR A 76 5.69 8.67 21.48
C THR A 76 5.81 10.06 20.86
N ASN A 77 6.76 10.25 19.94
CA ASN A 77 6.87 11.48 19.20
C ASN A 77 5.81 11.49 18.10
N THR A 78 4.67 12.12 18.39
CA THR A 78 3.46 12.21 17.55
C THR A 78 2.86 13.63 17.58
N PRO A 79 1.85 13.96 16.73
CA PRO A 79 0.99 15.11 16.97
C PRO A 79 0.29 15.02 18.33
N SER A 80 -0.13 16.16 18.88
CA SER A 80 -0.72 16.24 20.24
C SER A 80 -2.01 15.46 20.44
N TYR A 81 -2.65 15.00 19.37
CA TYR A 81 -3.89 14.22 19.39
C TYR A 81 -3.66 12.71 19.26
N GLU A 82 -2.41 12.27 19.12
CA GLU A 82 -2.00 10.87 19.10
C GLU A 82 -0.98 10.61 20.20
N SER A 83 -0.98 9.41 20.78
CA SER A 83 -0.10 9.08 21.94
C SER A 83 1.23 8.44 21.54
N GLN A 84 1.24 7.68 20.44
CA GLN A 84 2.41 7.01 19.89
C GLN A 84 2.16 6.63 18.43
N TRP A 85 3.21 6.26 17.73
CA TRP A 85 3.13 5.52 16.48
C TRP A 85 4.01 4.27 16.59
N CYS A 86 3.65 3.24 15.83
CA CYS A 86 4.33 1.97 15.78
C CYS A 86 4.32 1.45 14.35
N GLN A 87 5.51 1.22 13.80
CA GLN A 87 5.68 0.61 12.49
C GLN A 87 5.92 -0.88 12.66
N THR A 88 5.12 -1.69 11.96
CA THR A 88 5.27 -3.14 11.93
C THR A 88 5.47 -3.65 10.52
N GLU A 89 6.04 -4.85 10.42
CA GLU A 89 6.10 -5.62 9.19
C GLU A 89 5.45 -6.98 9.41
N THR A 90 4.47 -7.28 8.58
CA THR A 90 3.82 -8.58 8.54
C THR A 90 4.35 -9.35 7.34
N VAL A 91 5.02 -10.47 7.61
CA VAL A 91 5.46 -11.43 6.59
C VAL A 91 4.56 -12.65 6.66
N GLU A 92 3.80 -12.90 5.60
CA GLU A 92 2.90 -14.05 5.50
C GLU A 92 3.37 -14.99 4.38
N THR A 93 3.22 -16.29 4.59
CA THR A 93 3.30 -17.27 3.51
C THR A 93 1.89 -17.60 3.08
N TRP A 94 1.62 -17.54 1.78
CA TRP A 94 0.33 -17.84 1.19
C TRP A 94 0.43 -19.04 0.27
N ARG A 95 -0.63 -19.85 0.30
CA ARG A 95 -0.87 -20.90 -0.67
C ARG A 95 -1.95 -20.43 -1.64
N VAL A 96 -1.60 -20.33 -2.91
CA VAL A 96 -2.44 -19.80 -3.98
C VAL A 96 -2.72 -20.90 -5.00
N PRO A 97 -3.98 -21.11 -5.42
CA PRO A 97 -4.34 -22.24 -6.28
C PRO A 97 -4.02 -22.04 -7.77
N SER A 98 -3.78 -20.81 -8.23
CA SER A 98 -3.57 -20.49 -9.64
C SER A 98 -2.56 -19.35 -9.80
N ASP A 99 -1.94 -19.26 -10.98
CA ASP A 99 -1.11 -18.13 -11.41
C ASP A 99 -1.88 -16.96 -12.03
N LYS A 100 -3.20 -17.08 -12.14
CA LYS A 100 -4.08 -16.03 -12.67
C LYS A 100 -4.07 -14.77 -11.80
N PRO A 101 -4.36 -13.60 -12.39
CA PRO A 101 -4.47 -12.36 -11.64
C PRO A 101 -5.56 -12.43 -10.55
N PHE A 102 -5.24 -11.97 -9.35
CA PHE A 102 -6.20 -11.78 -8.26
C PHE A 102 -5.87 -10.53 -7.45
N LEU A 103 -6.87 -9.97 -6.77
CA LEU A 103 -6.71 -8.75 -5.98
C LEU A 103 -6.81 -9.07 -4.49
N LEU A 104 -5.76 -8.72 -3.75
CA LEU A 104 -5.78 -8.70 -2.30
C LEU A 104 -6.21 -7.31 -1.83
N ARG A 105 -7.12 -7.25 -0.87
CA ARG A 105 -7.51 -6.01 -0.19
C ARG A 105 -7.32 -6.16 1.30
N ASN A 106 -6.72 -5.14 1.91
CA ASN A 106 -6.65 -5.07 3.36
C ASN A 106 -8.02 -4.74 3.97
N ILE A 107 -8.54 -5.59 4.87
CA ILE A 107 -9.87 -5.41 5.48
C ILE A 107 -9.88 -4.80 6.88
N ARG A 108 -8.78 -4.83 7.64
CA ARG A 108 -8.68 -4.13 8.94
C ARG A 108 -8.59 -2.62 8.79
N ALA A 109 -8.36 -2.22 7.56
CA ALA A 109 -7.76 -0.98 7.19
C ALA A 109 -8.58 -0.39 6.01
N SER A 110 -9.26 -1.23 5.22
CA SER A 110 -10.41 -0.74 4.45
C SER A 110 -11.54 -0.29 5.36
N SER A 111 -12.20 0.81 5.00
CA SER A 111 -13.51 1.29 5.50
C SER A 111 -13.55 2.08 6.80
N CYS A 112 -12.43 2.28 7.50
CA CYS A 112 -12.36 3.31 8.54
C CYS A 112 -10.90 3.54 9.00
N CYS A 113 -10.80 4.51 9.90
CA CYS A 113 -9.82 4.51 10.97
C CYS A 113 -8.41 4.97 10.62
N TRP A 114 -8.25 5.72 9.53
CA TRP A 114 -7.08 6.60 9.37
C TRP A 114 -7.03 7.61 10.52
N ILE A 115 -5.84 7.98 10.98
CA ILE A 115 -5.64 9.14 11.88
C ILE A 115 -6.30 10.39 11.31
N THR A 116 -6.60 11.38 12.15
CA THR A 116 -7.20 12.62 11.62
C THR A 116 -6.22 13.30 10.65
N THR A 117 -6.62 13.39 9.38
CA THR A 117 -5.81 14.02 8.32
C THR A 117 -6.27 15.43 7.99
N ARG A 118 -5.31 16.26 7.60
CA ARG A 118 -5.54 17.64 7.17
C ARG A 118 -6.33 17.73 5.87
N ASN A 119 -6.12 16.79 4.95
CA ASN A 119 -6.80 16.71 3.66
C ASN A 119 -8.05 15.83 3.69
N SER A 120 -8.55 15.51 4.89
CA SER A 120 -9.82 14.81 5.11
C SER A 120 -9.91 13.43 4.43
N VAL A 121 -8.76 12.78 4.21
CA VAL A 121 -8.69 11.34 3.94
C VAL A 121 -9.12 10.62 5.21
N SER A 122 -10.12 9.77 5.08
CA SER A 122 -10.78 9.14 6.23
C SER A 122 -11.14 7.69 5.97
N ASN A 123 -11.60 7.41 4.75
CA ASN A 123 -11.63 6.08 4.21
C ASN A 123 -10.35 5.89 3.42
N TRP A 124 -9.93 4.65 3.29
CA TRP A 124 -8.79 4.32 2.45
C TRP A 124 -8.89 2.87 2.08
N ARG A 125 -8.13 2.49 1.06
CA ARG A 125 -8.03 1.13 0.58
C ARG A 125 -6.59 0.88 0.22
N LEU A 126 -6.07 -0.24 0.68
CA LEU A 126 -4.79 -0.74 0.22
C LEU A 126 -5.04 -2.06 -0.46
N GLU A 127 -4.82 -2.02 -1.77
CA GLU A 127 -5.06 -3.11 -2.70
C GLU A 127 -3.76 -3.46 -3.39
N SER A 128 -3.65 -4.72 -3.77
CA SER A 128 -2.47 -5.19 -4.47
C SER A 128 -2.88 -6.29 -5.43
N LEU A 129 -2.57 -6.06 -6.70
CA LEU A 129 -2.76 -7.02 -7.77
C LEU A 129 -1.61 -8.02 -7.72
N VAL A 130 -1.95 -9.29 -7.64
CA VAL A 130 -1.00 -10.38 -7.78
C VAL A 130 -1.24 -11.04 -9.13
N ASP A 131 -0.23 -11.09 -9.97
CA ASP A 131 -0.21 -11.80 -11.25
C ASP A 131 1.05 -12.66 -11.27
N LEU A 132 0.91 -13.99 -11.33
CA LEU A 132 2.04 -14.92 -11.32
C LEU A 132 2.27 -15.54 -12.71
N GLY A 133 1.67 -14.95 -13.75
CA GLY A 133 1.87 -15.38 -15.13
C GLY A 133 3.35 -15.44 -15.47
N THR A 134 3.76 -16.50 -16.16
CA THR A 134 5.16 -16.67 -16.58
C THR A 134 5.44 -15.72 -17.73
N ARG A 135 6.43 -14.86 -17.56
CA ARG A 135 6.76 -13.83 -18.55
C ARG A 135 7.53 -14.42 -19.73
N SER A 136 7.21 -13.99 -20.95
CA SER A 136 7.89 -14.43 -22.17
C SER A 136 9.35 -13.97 -22.27
N ASP A 137 9.73 -12.90 -21.57
CA ASP A 137 11.07 -12.29 -21.61
C ASP A 137 12.03 -12.85 -20.55
N THR A 138 11.54 -13.11 -19.33
CA THR A 138 12.36 -13.66 -18.23
C THR A 138 12.23 -15.17 -18.06
N GLY A 139 11.14 -15.77 -18.53
CA GLY A 139 10.81 -17.17 -18.28
C GLY A 139 10.39 -17.47 -16.83
N GLU A 140 10.24 -16.42 -16.00
CA GLU A 140 9.89 -16.52 -14.59
C GLU A 140 8.49 -15.92 -14.34
N PRO A 141 7.83 -16.28 -13.22
CA PRO A 141 6.60 -15.61 -12.79
C PRO A 141 6.78 -14.11 -12.62
N ASN A 142 5.79 -13.33 -13.04
CA ASN A 142 5.78 -11.89 -12.90
C ASN A 142 5.95 -11.45 -11.44
N ARG A 143 6.83 -10.46 -11.22
CA ARG A 143 7.10 -9.88 -9.90
C ARG A 143 6.40 -8.53 -9.79
N SER A 144 6.12 -8.11 -8.54
CA SER A 144 5.59 -6.78 -8.26
C SER A 144 6.71 -5.76 -8.07
N PRO A 145 6.43 -4.47 -8.33
CA PRO A 145 7.38 -3.43 -7.98
C PRO A 145 7.54 -3.38 -6.46
N ASP A 146 8.75 -3.14 -6.00
CA ASP A 146 9.07 -2.87 -4.61
C ASP A 146 9.17 -1.37 -4.37
N ILE A 147 8.81 -0.93 -3.16
CA ILE A 147 8.89 0.47 -2.74
C ILE A 147 9.41 0.58 -1.31
N ALA A 148 10.50 1.33 -1.13
CA ALA A 148 11.14 1.51 0.18
C ALA A 148 10.73 2.83 0.86
N VAL A 149 9.43 3.16 0.85
CA VAL A 149 8.93 4.37 1.51
C VAL A 149 8.77 4.17 3.01
N LEU A 150 9.19 5.19 3.77
CA LEU A 150 8.78 5.32 5.16
C LEU A 150 7.30 5.74 5.20
N PRO A 151 6.42 4.94 5.81
CA PRO A 151 4.98 5.23 5.86
C PRO A 151 4.64 6.55 6.58
N PHE A 152 5.57 7.14 7.33
CA PHE A 152 5.42 8.44 7.97
C PHE A 152 6.70 9.29 7.84
N VAL A 153 6.53 10.53 7.39
CA VAL A 153 7.63 11.48 7.18
C VAL A 153 7.29 12.83 7.79
N ARG A 154 8.21 13.40 8.57
CA ARG A 154 8.08 14.75 9.15
C ARG A 154 8.83 15.77 8.31
N ILE A 155 8.15 16.87 8.02
CA ILE A 155 8.70 17.95 7.20
C ILE A 155 8.63 19.24 8.01
N PRO A 156 9.76 19.95 8.21
CA PRO A 156 9.72 21.30 8.78
C PRO A 156 8.86 22.20 7.89
N GLN A 157 7.96 22.95 8.51
CA GLN A 157 7.04 23.81 7.78
C GLN A 157 7.81 24.85 6.94
N ASN A 158 7.34 25.11 5.72
CA ASN A 158 7.94 26.05 4.77
C ASN A 158 9.40 25.72 4.40
N CYS A 159 9.83 24.47 4.58
CA CYS A 159 11.11 23.98 4.09
C CYS A 159 10.83 23.06 2.90
N PRO A 160 11.00 23.51 1.65
CA PRO A 160 10.85 22.65 0.50
C PRO A 160 11.75 21.43 0.61
N ARG A 161 11.20 20.25 0.36
CA ARG A 161 11.90 18.97 0.46
C ARG A 161 11.53 18.05 -0.69
N THR A 162 12.48 17.22 -1.07
CA THR A 162 12.32 16.21 -2.12
C THR A 162 12.55 14.83 -1.51
N TYR A 163 11.59 13.94 -1.72
CA TYR A 163 11.58 12.57 -1.22
C TYR A 163 11.57 11.62 -2.41
N LYS A 164 12.64 10.85 -2.56
CA LYS A 164 12.67 9.74 -3.51
C LYS A 164 12.00 8.56 -2.85
N LEU A 165 10.91 8.08 -3.45
CA LEU A 165 10.14 6.97 -2.90
C LEU A 165 10.84 5.60 -3.13
N ALA A 166 12.00 5.58 -3.80
CA ALA A 166 12.86 4.40 -3.98
C ALA A 166 12.06 3.17 -4.42
N ALA A 167 11.36 3.32 -5.55
CA ALA A 167 10.61 2.24 -6.17
C ALA A 167 11.43 1.59 -7.29
N SER A 168 11.31 0.28 -7.44
CA SER A 168 12.03 -0.51 -8.44
C SER A 168 11.31 -1.81 -8.74
N ASP A 169 11.45 -2.31 -9.96
CA ASP A 169 10.96 -3.63 -10.32
C ASP A 169 12.13 -4.58 -10.62
N ALA A 170 11.97 -5.84 -10.20
CA ALA A 170 13.01 -6.86 -10.30
C ALA A 170 13.05 -7.55 -11.68
N ASP A 171 11.98 -7.46 -12.47
CA ASP A 171 11.93 -7.88 -13.88
C ASP A 171 12.57 -6.84 -14.82
N GLY A 172 12.91 -5.65 -14.30
CA GLY A 172 13.53 -4.57 -15.06
C GLY A 172 12.50 -3.65 -15.73
N ASP A 173 11.24 -3.76 -15.32
CA ASP A 173 10.14 -2.95 -15.83
C ASP A 173 10.28 -1.48 -15.45
N ARG A 174 9.58 -0.62 -16.21
CA ARG A 174 9.48 0.80 -15.87
C ARG A 174 8.44 0.94 -14.76
N VAL A 175 8.90 1.34 -13.58
CA VAL A 175 8.02 1.67 -12.45
C VAL A 175 7.51 3.09 -12.58
N VAL A 176 6.22 3.28 -12.34
CA VAL A 176 5.53 4.57 -12.28
C VAL A 176 4.84 4.70 -10.93
N CYS A 177 5.01 5.85 -10.30
CA CYS A 177 4.27 6.22 -9.10
C CYS A 177 3.27 7.32 -9.44
N ARG A 178 1.99 7.09 -9.19
CA ARG A 178 0.95 8.09 -9.44
C ARG A 178 0.05 8.24 -8.23
N TYR A 179 -0.70 9.33 -8.18
CA TYR A 179 -1.80 9.45 -7.24
C TYR A 179 -2.93 8.51 -7.68
N GLY A 180 -3.65 7.95 -6.71
CA GLY A 180 -4.86 7.19 -6.98
C GLY A 180 -5.90 8.07 -7.67
N ASN A 181 -6.53 7.57 -8.73
CA ASN A 181 -7.51 8.31 -9.52
C ASN A 181 -8.85 7.57 -9.68
N LEU A 182 -9.00 6.41 -9.04
CA LEU A 182 -10.25 5.63 -8.98
C LEU A 182 -10.89 5.73 -7.59
N PRO A 183 -11.91 6.60 -7.39
CA PRO A 183 -12.64 6.68 -6.14
C PRO A 183 -13.25 5.34 -5.77
N GLY A 184 -13.13 4.94 -4.51
CA GLY A 184 -13.70 3.67 -4.09
C GLY A 184 -12.81 2.44 -4.33
N VAL A 185 -11.65 2.63 -4.97
CA VAL A 185 -10.71 1.55 -5.32
C VAL A 185 -9.30 1.96 -4.90
N GLU A 186 -8.74 2.99 -5.54
CA GLU A 186 -7.37 3.46 -5.30
C GLU A 186 -7.29 4.57 -4.25
N CYS A 187 -8.40 5.27 -4.01
CA CYS A 187 -8.41 6.49 -3.20
C CYS A 187 -9.80 6.83 -2.63
N ASP A 188 -9.80 7.63 -1.57
CA ASP A 188 -10.96 8.28 -0.94
C ASP A 188 -11.13 9.69 -1.51
N ARG A 189 -10.04 10.45 -1.61
CA ARG A 189 -10.07 11.83 -2.08
C ARG A 189 -9.61 11.98 -3.52
N CYS A 190 -8.72 11.12 -3.99
CA CYS A 190 -8.28 11.07 -5.39
C CYS A 190 -7.70 12.39 -5.93
N PHE A 191 -7.12 13.20 -5.05
CA PHE A 191 -6.39 14.40 -5.44
C PHE A 191 -5.10 14.50 -4.64
N LEU A 192 -4.05 15.01 -5.29
CA LEU A 192 -2.81 15.34 -4.61
C LEU A 192 -3.00 16.66 -3.82
N PRO A 193 -2.74 16.71 -2.51
CA PRO A 193 -2.90 17.93 -1.74
C PRO A 193 -2.03 19.07 -2.27
N SER A 194 -2.54 20.31 -2.22
CA SER A 194 -1.79 21.49 -2.64
C SER A 194 -0.48 21.62 -1.86
N GLY A 195 0.59 22.05 -2.56
CA GLY A 195 1.94 22.13 -2.00
C GLY A 195 2.78 20.86 -2.20
N PHE A 196 2.19 19.80 -2.76
CA PHE A 196 2.89 18.59 -3.17
C PHE A 196 2.91 18.44 -4.70
N HIS A 197 4.00 17.89 -5.22
CA HIS A 197 4.14 17.51 -6.62
C HIS A 197 4.80 16.12 -6.70
N LEU A 198 4.17 15.18 -7.38
CA LEU A 198 4.74 13.86 -7.63
C LEU A 198 5.24 13.78 -9.07
N ASP A 199 6.52 13.48 -9.24
CA ASP A 199 7.10 13.10 -10.52
C ASP A 199 6.88 11.59 -10.72
N PRO A 200 6.09 11.18 -11.72
CA PRO A 200 5.69 9.78 -11.83
C PRO A 200 6.82 8.82 -12.21
N ASP A 201 7.74 9.27 -13.05
CA ASP A 201 8.79 8.43 -13.63
C ASP A 201 9.96 8.20 -12.70
N SER A 202 10.30 9.23 -11.93
CA SER A 202 11.35 9.13 -10.92
C SER A 202 10.82 8.74 -9.55
N CYS A 203 9.50 8.51 -9.41
CA CYS A 203 8.82 8.26 -8.14
C CYS A 203 9.28 9.25 -7.05
N THR A 204 9.27 10.54 -7.38
CA THR A 204 9.83 11.59 -6.53
C THR A 204 8.75 12.56 -6.08
N LEU A 205 8.49 12.59 -4.77
CA LEU A 205 7.55 13.51 -4.13
C LEU A 205 8.27 14.78 -3.69
N ARG A 206 7.84 15.93 -4.19
CA ARG A 206 8.34 17.25 -3.82
C ARG A 206 7.30 17.97 -2.96
N TYR A 207 7.70 18.35 -1.77
CA TYR A 207 6.98 19.29 -0.92
C TYR A 207 7.55 20.69 -1.15
N GLN A 208 6.68 21.67 -1.40
CA GLN A 208 7.07 23.07 -1.56
C GLN A 208 6.77 23.86 -0.29
N TYR A 209 5.50 24.17 -0.05
CA TYR A 209 5.03 24.85 1.14
C TYR A 209 3.55 24.58 1.37
N THR A 210 3.13 24.63 2.63
CA THR A 210 1.72 24.57 3.06
C THR A 210 1.56 25.45 4.29
N THR A 211 0.34 25.94 4.56
CA THR A 211 0.10 26.74 5.78
C THR A 211 0.33 25.91 7.05
N ALA A 212 0.76 26.58 8.13
CA ALA A 212 1.04 25.96 9.42
C ALA A 212 -0.14 25.13 9.92
N ASN A 213 0.12 23.87 10.29
CA ASN A 213 -0.91 23.00 10.82
C ASN A 213 -0.28 21.80 11.54
N THR A 214 -0.89 21.36 12.63
CA THR A 214 -0.44 20.20 13.43
C THR A 214 -0.95 18.86 12.89
N TYR A 215 -1.92 18.87 11.98
CA TYR A 215 -2.49 17.68 11.34
C TYR A 215 -1.61 17.20 10.17
N ILE A 216 -1.63 15.88 9.99
CA ILE A 216 -0.84 15.15 8.99
C ILE A 216 -1.58 15.08 7.65
N PHE A 217 -0.85 15.08 6.53
CA PHE A 217 -1.43 14.78 5.22
C PHE A 217 -1.44 13.27 4.98
N GLY A 218 -2.56 12.73 4.49
CA GLY A 218 -2.62 11.40 3.90
C GLY A 218 -2.32 11.47 2.40
N LEU A 219 -1.46 10.60 1.89
CA LEU A 219 -1.16 10.49 0.46
C LEU A 219 -1.57 9.10 -0.04
N GLU A 220 -2.42 9.06 -1.06
CA GLU A 220 -2.96 7.84 -1.64
C GLU A 220 -2.28 7.61 -2.99
N LEU A 221 -1.28 6.72 -3.00
CA LEU A 221 -0.41 6.49 -4.14
C LEU A 221 -0.59 5.08 -4.70
N VAL A 222 -0.45 4.96 -6.01
CA VAL A 222 -0.36 3.69 -6.75
C VAL A 222 1.05 3.58 -7.29
N VAL A 223 1.66 2.41 -7.05
CA VAL A 223 2.94 2.02 -7.62
C VAL A 223 2.66 0.88 -8.57
N GLU A 224 2.98 1.08 -9.83
CA GLU A 224 2.72 0.13 -10.91
C GLU A 224 3.96 0.00 -11.78
N ASP A 225 4.14 -1.15 -12.39
CA ASP A 225 5.22 -1.44 -13.33
C ASP A 225 4.67 -1.75 -14.72
N HIS A 226 5.51 -1.53 -15.71
CA HIS A 226 5.16 -1.71 -17.11
C HIS A 226 6.35 -2.25 -17.89
N PRO A 227 6.15 -3.28 -18.72
CA PRO A 227 7.25 -3.95 -19.39
C PRO A 227 7.92 -3.00 -20.39
N ARG A 228 9.23 -3.15 -20.58
CA ARG A 228 9.96 -2.29 -21.54
C ARG A 228 9.68 -2.63 -22.99
N ASN A 229 9.29 -3.87 -23.27
CA ASN A 229 8.88 -4.36 -24.57
C ASN A 229 7.52 -5.04 -24.47
N THR A 230 6.88 -5.32 -25.60
CA THR A 230 5.68 -6.16 -25.59
C THR A 230 6.05 -7.56 -25.13
N ILE A 231 5.34 -8.06 -24.12
CA ILE A 231 5.52 -9.41 -23.57
C ILE A 231 4.19 -10.14 -23.50
N ASP A 232 4.26 -11.46 -23.44
CA ASP A 232 3.11 -12.31 -23.13
C ASP A 232 3.31 -12.92 -21.74
N LEU A 233 2.25 -12.89 -20.93
CA LEU A 233 2.15 -13.66 -19.69
C LEU A 233 1.41 -14.96 -19.98
N PHE A 234 2.05 -16.10 -19.68
CA PHE A 234 1.46 -17.43 -19.84
C PHE A 234 0.98 -17.98 -18.52
N TYR A 235 -0.20 -18.60 -18.53
CA TYR A 235 -0.83 -19.19 -17.35
C TYR A 235 -0.91 -20.71 -17.47
N SER A 236 -0.98 -21.37 -16.32
CA SER A 236 -1.06 -22.83 -16.19
C SER A 236 -2.29 -23.47 -16.82
N ASP A 237 -3.36 -22.71 -17.04
CA ASP A 237 -4.57 -23.16 -17.75
C ASP A 237 -4.42 -23.10 -19.28
N GLY A 238 -3.25 -22.72 -19.80
CA GLY A 238 -2.95 -22.58 -21.22
C GLY A 238 -3.37 -21.25 -21.84
N SER A 239 -3.99 -20.35 -21.07
CA SER A 239 -4.31 -19.01 -21.54
C SER A 239 -3.08 -18.08 -21.48
N SER A 240 -3.18 -16.93 -22.15
CA SER A 240 -2.15 -15.89 -22.10
C SER A 240 -2.76 -14.49 -22.15
N THR A 241 -1.99 -13.51 -21.65
CA THR A 241 -2.32 -12.09 -21.71
C THR A 241 -1.13 -11.33 -22.26
N ARG A 242 -1.36 -10.51 -23.31
CA ARG A 242 -0.33 -9.62 -23.84
C ARG A 242 -0.26 -8.32 -23.04
N LYS A 243 0.94 -7.91 -22.66
CA LYS A 243 1.25 -6.65 -21.98
C LYS A 243 2.09 -5.77 -22.90
N TYR A 244 1.87 -4.45 -22.82
CA TYR A 244 2.54 -3.47 -23.66
C TYR A 244 3.33 -2.49 -22.80
N PRO A 245 4.41 -1.91 -23.33
CA PRO A 245 5.07 -0.80 -22.68
C PRO A 245 4.13 0.39 -22.51
N LEU A 246 4.33 1.15 -21.44
CA LEU A 246 3.73 2.47 -21.36
C LEU A 246 4.17 3.32 -22.55
N PRO A 247 3.24 4.02 -23.22
CA PRO A 247 3.59 5.01 -24.21
C PRO A 247 4.59 6.01 -23.62
N ALA A 248 5.56 6.43 -24.43
CA ALA A 248 6.36 7.60 -24.08
C ALA A 248 5.41 8.80 -23.96
N ASN A 249 5.53 9.59 -22.89
CA ASN A 249 4.82 10.85 -22.83
C ASN A 249 5.29 11.72 -24.01
N PRO A 250 4.37 12.35 -24.77
CA PRO A 250 4.74 13.24 -25.86
C PRO A 250 5.54 14.46 -25.39
#